data_AF-A0A7W1HZS8-F1
#
_entry.id   AF-A0A7W1HZS8-F1
#
_cell.length_a   1.000
_cell.length_b   1.000
_cell.length_c   1.000
_cell.angle_alpha   90.00
_cell.angle_beta   90.00
_cell.angle_gamma   90.00
#
_symmetry.space_group_name_H-M   'P 1'
#
loop_
_entity.id
_entity.type
_entity.pdbx_description
1 polymer ?
#
loop_
_entity_poly.entity_id
_entity_poly.type
_entity_poly.pdbx_seq_one_letter_code
_entity_poly.pdbx_strand_id
1 'polypeptide(L)'
;MGLGDIAPGLIVRHTNRRLGKLDPCEACERLISGRISFSEFVDQVGEEYKELLDFMMDNDLHPGRPEEVLFCIDCHAGLYDRTLLRSQLEYLYSHGRRESIG
;
A
#
# COMPACT_ATOMS: atom_id res chain seq x y z
N MET A 1 27.69 -28.54 -21.54
CA MET A 1 27.36 -27.44 -22.46
C MET A 1 25.96 -27.71 -22.99
N GLY A 2 24.93 -26.90 -22.83
CA GLY A 2 24.76 -25.56 -22.25
C GLY A 2 23.28 -25.32 -21.94
N LEU A 3 23.03 -24.30 -21.13
CA LEU A 3 21.72 -23.84 -20.66
C LEU A 3 20.77 -23.41 -21.78
N GLY A 4 19.47 -23.50 -21.49
CA GLY A 4 18.57 -22.37 -21.73
C GLY A 4 17.35 -22.70 -22.57
N ASP A 5 16.22 -22.95 -21.91
CA ASP A 5 14.99 -22.18 -22.13
C ASP A 5 13.99 -22.49 -21.01
N ILE A 6 14.04 -21.70 -19.93
CA ILE A 6 12.97 -21.65 -18.94
C ILE A 6 12.34 -20.29 -19.14
N ALA A 7 11.28 -20.23 -19.95
CA ALA A 7 10.48 -19.04 -20.08
C ALA A 7 10.03 -18.59 -18.67
N PRO A 8 10.23 -17.33 -18.27
CA PRO A 8 9.71 -16.81 -17.02
C PRO A 8 8.20 -16.55 -17.21
N GLY A 9 7.43 -17.63 -17.34
CA GLY A 9 6.00 -17.62 -17.11
C GLY A 9 5.80 -17.40 -15.62
N LEU A 10 5.60 -16.14 -15.24
CA LEU A 10 5.27 -15.66 -13.90
C LEU A 10 4.33 -16.67 -13.21
N ILE A 11 4.89 -17.50 -12.34
CA ILE A 11 4.10 -18.41 -11.50
C ILE A 11 3.42 -17.50 -10.48
N VAL A 12 2.24 -16.99 -10.82
CA VAL A 12 1.35 -16.34 -9.86
C VAL A 12 0.90 -17.43 -8.90
N ARG A 13 1.71 -17.66 -7.88
CA ARG A 13 1.41 -18.54 -6.78
C ARG A 13 0.31 -17.85 -5.98
N HIS A 14 -0.94 -18.06 -6.39
CA HIS A 14 -2.09 -17.81 -5.54
C HIS A 14 -2.00 -18.81 -4.38
N THR A 15 -1.24 -18.47 -3.35
CA THR A 15 -1.44 -19.07 -2.03
C THR A 15 -2.79 -18.58 -1.53
N ASN A 16 -3.80 -19.38 -1.84
CA ASN A 16 -5.08 -19.41 -1.17
C ASN A 16 -4.81 -19.61 0.33
N ARG A 17 -4.71 -18.52 1.08
CA ARG A 17 -4.54 -18.53 2.54
C ARG A 17 -5.69 -17.72 3.10
N ARG A 18 -6.66 -18.45 3.65
CA ARG A 18 -7.70 -18.07 4.63
C ARG A 18 -7.79 -16.56 4.90
N LEU A 19 -8.97 -15.98 4.62
CA LEU A 19 -9.45 -14.70 5.18
C LEU A 19 -9.41 -14.73 6.72
N GLY A 20 -8.22 -14.63 7.28
CA GLY A 20 -7.95 -14.17 8.64
C GLY A 20 -7.25 -12.83 8.50
N LYS A 21 -7.45 -11.92 9.48
CA LYS A 21 -6.87 -10.57 9.50
C LYS A 21 -5.49 -10.55 8.85
N LEU A 22 -5.37 -9.87 7.72
CA LEU A 22 -4.07 -9.71 7.07
C LEU A 22 -3.14 -8.96 8.01
N ASP A 23 -1.88 -9.39 7.99
CA ASP A 23 -0.83 -8.63 8.65
C ASP A 23 -0.78 -7.22 8.00
N PRO A 24 -0.66 -6.13 8.77
CA PRO A 24 -0.64 -4.77 8.25
C PRO A 24 0.36 -4.60 7.11
N CYS A 25 1.52 -5.27 7.18
CA CYS A 25 2.53 -5.23 6.14
C CYS A 25 2.02 -5.85 4.82
N GLU A 26 1.42 -7.05 4.87
CA GLU A 26 0.87 -7.73 3.69
C GLU A 26 -0.31 -6.95 3.09
N ALA A 27 -1.13 -6.32 3.95
CA ALA A 27 -2.21 -5.46 3.52
C ALA A 27 -1.68 -4.20 2.80
N CYS A 28 -0.61 -3.57 3.30
CA CYS A 28 0.02 -2.42 2.66
C CYS A 28 0.52 -2.78 1.26
N GLU A 29 1.27 -3.87 1.11
CA GLU A 29 1.76 -4.31 -0.19
C GLU A 29 0.63 -4.62 -1.17
N ARG A 30 -0.44 -5.28 -0.70
CA ARG A 30 -1.60 -5.56 -1.54
C ARG A 30 -2.34 -4.29 -1.95
N LEU A 31 -2.45 -3.29 -1.08
CA LEU A 31 -3.07 -2.02 -1.40
C LEU A 31 -2.25 -1.25 -2.45
N ILE A 32 -0.93 -1.14 -2.24
CA ILE A 32 0.01 -0.48 -3.15
C ILE A 32 0.00 -1.16 -4.53
N SER A 33 -0.07 -2.50 -4.55
CA SER A 33 -0.15 -3.30 -5.78
C SER A 33 -1.55 -3.32 -6.42
N GLY A 34 -2.56 -2.69 -5.82
CA GLY A 34 -3.93 -2.68 -6.32
C GLY A 34 -4.64 -4.04 -6.24
N ARG A 35 -4.15 -4.96 -5.39
CA ARG A 35 -4.72 -6.31 -5.19
C ARG A 35 -5.90 -6.34 -4.23
N ILE A 36 -6.02 -5.34 -3.36
CA ILE A 36 -7.15 -5.13 -2.45
C ILE A 36 -7.62 -3.69 -2.60
N SER A 37 -8.90 -3.44 -2.33
CA SER A 37 -9.46 -2.08 -2.34
C SER A 37 -9.21 -1.36 -1.02
N PHE A 38 -9.30 -0.03 -1.03
CA PHE A 38 -9.17 0.82 0.17
C PHE A 38 -10.09 0.38 1.32
N SER A 39 -11.37 0.11 1.02
CA SER A 39 -12.33 -0.33 2.04
C SER A 39 -11.95 -1.69 2.64
N GLU A 40 -11.36 -2.58 1.84
CA GLU A 40 -10.89 -3.90 2.30
C GLU A 40 -9.61 -3.79 3.13
N PHE A 41 -8.76 -2.80 2.85
CA PHE A 41 -7.59 -2.50 3.67
C PHE A 41 -8.01 -1.95 5.05
N VAL A 42 -8.96 -1.01 5.11
CA VAL A 42 -9.45 -0.43 6.38
C VAL A 42 -10.14 -1.48 7.24
N ASP A 43 -10.91 -2.39 6.65
CA ASP A 43 -11.54 -3.49 7.39
C ASP A 43 -10.51 -4.39 8.09
N GLN A 44 -9.33 -4.56 7.47
CA GLN A 44 -8.31 -5.48 7.94
C GLN A 44 -7.27 -4.85 8.86
N VAL A 45 -6.83 -3.63 8.55
CA VAL A 45 -5.78 -2.91 9.28
C VAL A 45 -6.36 -1.95 10.32
N GLY A 46 -7.61 -1.51 10.12
CA GLY A 46 -8.31 -0.59 11.01
C GLY A 46 -8.33 0.85 10.49
N GLU A 47 -8.87 1.74 11.32
CA GLU A 47 -9.12 3.15 10.95
C GLU A 47 -7.86 4.03 11.00
N GLU A 48 -6.69 3.48 11.35
CA GLU A 48 -5.44 4.24 11.50
C GLU A 48 -4.96 4.94 10.23
N TYR A 49 -5.42 4.47 9.06
CA TYR A 49 -5.09 5.06 7.76
C TYR A 49 -6.29 5.74 7.10
N LYS A 50 -7.43 5.80 7.79
CA LYS A 50 -8.70 6.25 7.20
C LYS A 50 -8.59 7.64 6.59
N GLU A 51 -7.94 8.58 7.29
CA GLU A 51 -7.76 9.95 6.81
C GLU A 51 -6.89 10.01 5.55
N LEU A 52 -5.79 9.25 5.54
CA LEU A 52 -4.94 9.15 4.35
C LEU A 52 -5.71 8.57 3.16
N LEU A 53 -6.51 7.53 3.37
CA LEU A 53 -7.26 6.89 2.29
C LEU A 53 -8.42 7.75 1.80
N ASP A 54 -9.11 8.45 2.70
CA ASP A 54 -10.15 9.42 2.37
C ASP A 54 -9.56 10.56 1.52
N PHE A 55 -8.41 11.11 1.94
CA PHE A 55 -7.68 12.12 1.17
C PHE A 55 -7.28 11.61 -0.21
N MET A 56 -6.79 10.36 -0.30
CA MET A 56 -6.46 9.75 -1.59
C MET A 56 -7.69 9.58 -2.48
N MET A 57 -8.83 9.18 -1.93
CA MET A 57 -10.06 9.00 -2.70
C MET A 57 -10.63 10.34 -3.19
N ASP A 58 -10.63 11.37 -2.34
CA ASP A 58 -11.10 12.72 -2.66
C ASP A 58 -10.25 13.38 -3.77
N ASN A 59 -8.95 13.07 -3.79
CA ASN A 59 -7.99 13.62 -4.75
C ASN A 59 -7.64 12.66 -5.91
N ASP A 60 -8.36 11.53 -6.06
CA ASP A 60 -8.13 10.49 -7.08
C ASP A 60 -6.67 9.97 -7.13
N LEU A 61 -6.04 9.84 -5.96
CA LEU A 61 -4.64 9.45 -5.83
C LEU A 61 -4.48 7.93 -5.72
N HIS A 62 -3.46 7.40 -6.38
CA HIS A 62 -3.13 5.98 -6.34
C HIS A 62 -2.14 5.66 -5.21
N PRO A 63 -2.40 4.64 -4.36
CA PRO A 63 -1.50 4.23 -3.26
C PRO A 63 -0.23 3.55 -3.77
N GLY A 64 -0.09 3.36 -5.08
CA GLY A 64 1.15 2.94 -5.74
C GLY A 64 2.10 4.09 -6.09
N ARG A 65 1.70 5.34 -5.83
CA ARG A 65 2.46 6.55 -6.21
C ARG A 65 2.69 7.46 -4.99
N PRO A 66 3.59 7.08 -4.06
CA PRO A 66 3.82 7.83 -2.82
C PRO A 66 4.19 9.29 -3.06
N GLU A 67 4.99 9.55 -4.08
CA GLU A 67 5.49 10.90 -4.39
C GLU A 67 4.35 11.83 -4.83
N GLU A 68 3.42 11.33 -5.65
CA GLU A 68 2.23 12.11 -6.04
C GLU A 68 1.31 12.36 -4.84
N VAL A 69 1.11 11.36 -3.99
CA VAL A 69 0.32 11.51 -2.76
C VAL A 69 0.95 12.54 -1.84
N LEU A 70 2.27 12.47 -1.62
CA LEU A 70 3.00 13.41 -0.78
C LEU A 70 2.95 14.84 -1.34
N PHE A 71 3.08 14.99 -2.65
CA PHE A 71 2.97 16.29 -3.33
C PHE A 71 1.56 16.87 -3.16
N CYS A 72 0.53 16.04 -3.35
CA CYS A 72 -0.85 16.46 -3.19
C CYS A 72 -1.17 16.85 -1.73
N ILE A 73 -0.68 16.09 -0.74
CA ILE A 73 -0.76 16.44 0.68
C ILE A 73 -0.10 17.80 0.94
N ASP A 74 1.06 18.09 0.33
CA ASP A 74 1.69 19.39 0.46
C ASP A 74 0.84 20.50 -0.18
N CYS A 75 0.27 20.26 -1.35
CA CYS A 75 -0.46 21.31 -2.07
C CYS A 75 -1.87 21.59 -1.52
N HIS A 76 -2.59 20.55 -1.08
CA HIS A 76 -4.03 20.61 -0.82
C HIS A 76 -4.43 20.37 0.64
N ALA A 77 -3.63 19.65 1.44
CA ALA A 77 -4.03 19.36 2.82
C ALA A 77 -3.90 20.58 3.73
N GLY A 78 -4.81 20.70 4.69
CA GLY A 78 -4.72 21.68 5.78
C GLY A 78 -3.45 21.49 6.63
N LEU A 79 -2.98 22.55 7.29
CA LEU A 79 -1.73 22.53 8.08
C LEU A 79 -1.72 21.45 9.17
N TYR A 80 -2.87 21.16 9.79
CA TYR A 80 -3.01 20.15 10.83
C TYR A 80 -3.02 18.74 10.23
N ASP A 81 -3.82 18.52 9.19
CA ASP A 81 -3.96 17.25 8.48
C ASP A 81 -2.66 16.84 7.78
N ARG A 82 -1.87 17.79 7.26
CA ARG A 82 -0.61 17.52 6.56
C ARG A 82 0.34 16.66 7.40
N THR A 83 0.45 16.92 8.70
CA THR A 83 1.36 16.18 9.58
C THR A 83 0.88 14.74 9.79
N LEU A 84 -0.43 14.58 9.99
CA LEU A 84 -1.07 13.29 10.19
C LEU A 84 -1.03 12.43 8.92
N LEU A 85 -1.42 13.00 7.79
CA LEU A 85 -1.38 12.35 6.47
C LEU A 85 0.05 11.94 6.11
N ARG A 86 1.05 12.78 6.38
CA ARG A 86 2.47 12.42 6.18
C ARG A 86 2.91 11.25 7.05
N SER A 87 2.52 11.26 8.33
CA SER A 87 2.85 10.18 9.26
C SER A 87 2.21 8.85 8.82
N GLN A 88 0.92 8.88 8.45
CA GLN A 88 0.21 7.71 7.94
C GLN A 88 0.82 7.21 6.61
N LEU A 89 1.21 8.11 5.71
CA LEU A 89 1.86 7.77 4.45
C LEU A 89 3.22 7.11 4.71
N GLU A 90 4.07 7.73 5.53
CA GLU A 90 5.37 7.17 5.88
C GLU A 90 5.21 5.78 6.51
N TYR A 91 4.24 5.60 7.40
CA TYR A 91 3.97 4.31 8.02
C TYR A 91 3.51 3.24 7.01
N LEU A 92 2.64 3.60 6.06
CA LEU A 92 2.18 2.72 4.97
C LEU A 92 3.36 2.18 4.15
N TYR A 93 4.29 3.05 3.76
CA TYR A 93 5.45 2.66 2.93
C TYR A 93 6.68 2.20 3.73
N SER A 94 6.76 2.48 5.03
CA SER A 94 7.80 1.96 5.90
C SER A 94 7.58 0.48 6.22
N HIS A 95 6.32 0.03 6.29
CA HIS A 95 6.01 -1.39 6.46
C HIS A 95 6.33 -2.20 5.20
N GLY A 96 5.95 -1.70 4.01
CA GLY A 96 6.27 -2.39 2.75
C GLY A 96 7.78 -2.52 2.43
N ARG A 97 8.65 -1.73 3.07
CA ARG A 97 10.11 -1.82 2.89
C ARG A 97 10.82 -2.79 3.85
N ARG A 98 10.13 -3.30 4.87
CA ARG A 98 10.78 -4.09 5.93
C ARG A 98 11.03 -5.56 5.55
N GLU A 99 10.52 -6.02 4.41
CA GLU A 99 10.74 -7.39 3.90
C GLU A 99 11.96 -7.54 2.96
N SER A 100 12.76 -6.49 2.71
CA SER A 100 13.92 -6.58 1.81
C SER A 100 15.29 -6.77 2.49
N ILE A 101 15.36 -7.00 3.80
CA ILE A 101 16.63 -7.33 4.47
C ILE A 101 16.44 -8.62 5.28
N GLY A 102 16.62 -9.74 4.59
CA GLY A 102 17.08 -11.01 5.18
C GLY A 102 18.59 -11.12 5.03
#